data_AF-A0A2J0PYL8-F1
#
_entry.id   AF-A0A2J0PYL8-F1
#
_cell.length_a   1.000
_cell.length_b   1.000
_cell.length_c   1.000
_cell.angle_alpha   90.00
_cell.angle_beta   90.00
_cell.angle_gamma   90.00
#
_symmetry.space_group_name_H-M   'P 1'
#
loop_
_entity.id
_entity.type
_entity.pdbx_description
1 polymer ?
#
loop_
_entity_poly.entity_id
_entity_poly.type
_entity_poly.pdbx_seq_one_letter_code
_entity_poly.pdbx_strand_id
1 'polypeptide(L)'
;MSIISVNAKELGQELAAWGVPHNYAILFLEKSTVKNGRVALHPFFFNDTEHMTNKRHWLAVNVAYWCCVYREAESQYQQIEALASIRSMYYIAGSLGAGEVKALIQEWWRNTYELHQIPAPSYSAAPVTVSFH
;
A
#
# COMPACT_ATOMS: atom_id res chain seq x y z
N MET A 1 -9.10 18.39 7.52
CA MET A 1 -8.34 17.34 6.82
C MET A 1 -8.16 16.18 7.78
N SER A 2 -8.49 14.96 7.37
CA SER A 2 -8.28 13.74 8.16
C SER A 2 -6.95 13.09 7.77
N ILE A 3 -6.25 12.50 8.74
CA ILE A 3 -5.04 11.72 8.48
C ILE A 3 -5.46 10.36 7.89
N ILE A 4 -4.80 9.91 6.83
CA ILE A 4 -4.97 8.56 6.29
C ILE A 4 -4.59 7.57 7.38
N SER A 5 -5.54 6.71 7.73
CA SER A 5 -5.36 5.70 8.77
C SER A 5 -6.14 4.45 8.40
N VAL A 6 -5.80 3.32 9.01
CA VAL A 6 -6.46 2.03 8.83
C VAL A 6 -6.77 1.40 10.18
N ASN A 7 -7.74 0.49 10.24
CA ASN A 7 -8.04 -0.32 11.39
C ASN A 7 -6.85 -1.24 11.73
N ALA A 8 -6.39 -1.23 12.98
CA ALA A 8 -5.22 -1.99 13.40
C ALA A 8 -5.40 -3.52 13.28
N LYS A 9 -6.64 -4.00 13.47
CA LYS A 9 -6.96 -5.43 13.37
C LYS A 9 -6.93 -5.90 11.91
N GLU A 10 -7.57 -5.16 11.02
CA GLU A 10 -7.56 -5.43 9.57
C GLU A 10 -6.14 -5.35 9.03
N LEU A 11 -5.37 -4.34 9.46
CA LEU A 11 -3.95 -4.22 9.10
C LEU A 11 -3.15 -5.44 9.57
N GLY A 12 -3.37 -5.94 10.79
CA GLY A 12 -2.70 -7.14 11.27
C GLY A 12 -2.97 -8.38 10.42
N GLN A 13 -4.21 -8.54 9.94
CA GLN A 13 -4.59 -9.64 9.05
C GLN A 13 -3.94 -9.49 7.66
N GLU A 14 -3.93 -8.27 7.12
CA GLU A 14 -3.29 -7.98 5.84
C GLU A 14 -1.78 -8.20 5.93
N LEU A 15 -1.11 -7.74 6.98
CA LEU A 15 0.33 -7.98 7.19
C LEU A 15 0.65 -9.49 7.21
N ALA A 16 -0.20 -10.30 7.84
CA ALA A 16 -0.06 -11.75 7.82
C ALA A 16 -0.26 -12.34 6.41
N ALA A 17 -1.25 -11.88 5.65
CA ALA A 17 -1.49 -12.30 4.27
C ALA A 17 -0.32 -11.95 3.33
N TRP A 18 0.37 -10.84 3.58
CA TRP A 18 1.59 -10.43 2.87
C TRP A 18 2.87 -11.10 3.39
N GLY A 19 2.76 -12.06 4.33
CA GLY A 19 3.89 -12.80 4.88
C GLY A 19 4.91 -11.89 5.58
N VAL A 20 4.44 -10.83 6.24
CA VAL A 20 5.29 -9.92 6.99
C VAL A 20 5.70 -10.57 8.32
N PRO A 21 7.00 -10.71 8.61
CA PRO A 21 7.46 -11.20 9.89
C PRO A 21 7.10 -10.25 11.03
N HIS A 22 6.84 -10.81 12.21
CA HIS A 22 6.35 -10.06 13.37
C HIS A 22 7.23 -8.86 13.75
N ASN A 23 8.56 -9.00 13.70
CA ASN A 23 9.49 -7.91 14.02
C ASN A 23 9.36 -6.71 13.06
N TYR A 24 9.12 -6.95 11.76
CA TYR A 24 8.87 -5.87 10.81
C TYR A 24 7.52 -5.19 11.06
N ALA A 25 6.50 -5.96 11.44
CA ALA A 25 5.19 -5.41 11.79
C ALA A 25 5.28 -4.51 13.03
N ILE A 26 5.96 -4.95 14.09
CA ILE A 26 6.15 -4.14 15.30
C ILE A 26 6.89 -2.84 15.00
N LEU A 27 8.03 -2.90 14.28
CA LEU A 27 8.79 -1.70 13.93
C LEU A 27 7.99 -0.70 13.09
N PHE A 28 7.17 -1.21 12.16
CA PHE A 28 6.25 -0.35 11.41
C PHE A 28 5.23 0.36 12.31
N LEU A 29 4.65 -0.37 13.28
CA LEU A 29 3.70 0.20 14.23
C LEU A 29 4.35 1.22 15.16
N GLU A 30 5.58 0.97 15.63
CA GLU A 30 6.35 1.92 16.45
C GLU A 30 6.65 3.22 15.71
N LYS A 31 6.78 3.16 14.38
CA LYS A 31 6.96 4.33 13.50
C LYS A 31 5.67 4.98 13.05
N SER A 32 4.54 4.39 13.39
CA SER A 32 3.21 4.88 13.04
C SER A 32 2.58 5.60 14.23
N THR A 33 1.59 6.45 13.95
CA THR A 33 0.69 6.96 14.99
C THR A 33 -0.41 5.94 15.21
N VAL A 34 -0.38 5.25 16.35
CA VAL A 34 -1.42 4.28 16.75
C VAL A 34 -2.33 4.92 17.81
N LYS A 35 -3.60 5.13 17.48
CA LYS A 35 -4.58 5.74 18.39
C LYS A 35 -5.98 5.21 18.13
N ASN A 36 -6.73 4.92 19.20
CA ASN A 36 -8.13 4.46 19.13
C ASN A 36 -8.33 3.26 18.18
N GLY A 37 -7.41 2.30 18.20
CA GLY A 37 -7.47 1.11 17.33
C GLY A 37 -7.20 1.39 15.84
N ARG A 38 -6.72 2.59 15.48
CA ARG A 38 -6.30 2.94 14.13
C ARG A 38 -4.79 3.18 14.05
N VAL A 39 -4.23 2.88 12.89
CA VAL A 39 -2.82 3.07 12.56
C VAL A 39 -2.74 4.09 11.44
N ALA A 40 -2.02 5.18 11.65
CA ALA A 40 -1.72 6.19 10.66
C ALA A 40 -0.21 6.29 10.44
N LEU A 41 0.23 6.45 9.19
CA LEU A 41 1.64 6.76 8.93
C LEU A 41 2.00 8.12 9.56
N HIS A 42 3.18 8.20 10.18
CA HIS A 42 3.72 9.47 10.63
C HIS A 42 3.98 10.39 9.41
N PRO A 43 3.72 11.72 9.48
CA PRO A 43 3.94 12.62 8.34
C PRO A 43 5.38 12.62 7.80
N PHE A 44 6.34 12.30 8.67
CA PHE A 44 7.74 12.10 8.32
C PHE A 44 8.13 10.64 8.53
N PHE A 45 7.48 9.73 7.79
CA PHE A 45 7.74 8.29 7.85
C PHE A 45 8.89 7.93 6.89
N PHE A 46 9.94 7.30 7.43
CA PHE A 46 11.05 6.76 6.65
C PHE A 46 11.64 5.54 7.35
N ASN A 47 12.32 4.68 6.58
CA ASN A 47 13.03 3.54 7.12
C ASN A 47 14.45 3.96 7.55
N ASP A 48 14.63 4.26 8.83
CA ASP A 48 15.92 4.52 9.48
C ASP A 48 16.50 3.29 10.19
N THR A 49 15.86 2.13 10.05
CA THR A 49 16.25 0.95 10.83
C THR A 49 17.47 0.29 10.21
N GLU A 50 18.65 0.64 10.73
CA GLU A 50 19.95 0.15 10.27
C GLU A 50 20.04 -1.39 10.26
N HIS A 51 19.25 -2.07 11.10
CA HIS A 51 19.30 -3.53 11.26
C HIS A 51 18.24 -4.30 10.45
N MET A 52 17.25 -3.64 9.85
CA MET A 52 16.22 -4.32 9.04
C MET A 52 16.55 -4.21 7.55
N THR A 53 17.52 -4.99 7.13
CA THR A 53 18.11 -4.94 5.79
C THR A 53 17.27 -5.63 4.71
N ASN A 54 16.24 -6.40 5.10
CA ASN A 54 15.43 -7.11 4.12
C ASN A 54 14.33 -6.20 3.55
N LYS A 55 14.69 -5.54 2.43
CA LYS A 55 13.79 -4.70 1.61
C LYS A 55 12.45 -5.36 1.25
N ARG A 56 12.40 -6.70 1.13
CA ARG A 56 11.15 -7.43 0.81
C ARG A 56 10.09 -7.17 1.88
N HIS A 57 10.45 -7.30 3.16
CA HIS A 57 9.46 -7.20 4.24
C HIS A 57 9.02 -5.76 4.45
N TRP A 58 9.93 -4.79 4.34
CA TRP A 58 9.56 -3.37 4.38
C TRP A 58 8.62 -2.96 3.24
N LEU A 59 8.87 -3.42 2.01
CA LEU A 59 7.95 -3.16 0.90
C LEU A 59 6.60 -3.84 1.14
N ALA A 60 6.58 -5.10 1.55
CA ALA A 60 5.35 -5.83 1.83
C ALA A 60 4.48 -5.16 2.92
N VAL A 61 5.10 -4.64 3.99
CA VAL A 61 4.41 -3.87 5.03
C VAL A 61 3.71 -2.63 4.44
N ASN A 62 4.43 -1.84 3.65
CA ASN A 62 3.88 -0.62 3.05
C ASN A 62 2.75 -0.94 2.08
N VAL A 63 2.89 -1.99 1.28
CA VAL A 63 1.84 -2.43 0.35
C VAL A 63 0.61 -2.89 1.12
N ALA A 64 0.76 -3.75 2.13
CA ALA A 64 -0.34 -4.20 2.98
C ALA A 64 -1.11 -3.03 3.60
N TYR A 65 -0.39 -2.01 4.08
CA TYR A 65 -1.01 -0.79 4.59
C TYR A 65 -1.89 -0.11 3.52
N TRP A 66 -1.36 0.11 2.31
CA TRP A 66 -2.15 0.76 1.25
C TRP A 66 -3.29 -0.10 0.71
N CYS A 67 -3.17 -1.42 0.73
CA CYS A 67 -4.28 -2.33 0.45
C CYS A 67 -5.41 -2.18 1.49
N CYS A 68 -5.06 -1.99 2.78
CA CYS A 68 -6.05 -1.65 3.81
C CYS A 68 -6.68 -0.28 3.58
N VAL A 69 -5.88 0.73 3.21
CA VAL A 69 -6.41 2.08 2.87
C VAL A 69 -7.41 1.99 1.73
N TYR A 70 -7.12 1.22 0.67
CA TYR A 70 -8.04 1.02 -0.44
C TYR A 70 -9.35 0.34 0.02
N ARG A 71 -9.24 -0.69 0.87
CA ARG A 71 -10.39 -1.45 1.41
C ARG A 71 -11.28 -0.62 2.32
N GLU A 72 -10.69 0.28 3.12
CA GLU A 72 -11.39 1.17 4.04
C GLU A 72 -11.83 2.50 3.42
N ALA A 73 -11.52 2.74 2.14
CA ALA A 73 -11.86 4.00 1.49
C ALA A 73 -13.38 4.18 1.35
N GLU A 74 -13.88 5.32 1.84
CA GLU A 74 -15.30 5.68 1.82
C GLU A 74 -15.67 6.53 0.58
N SER A 75 -14.67 6.90 -0.23
CA SER A 75 -14.86 7.71 -1.42
C SER A 75 -13.94 7.30 -2.55
N GLN A 76 -14.35 7.63 -3.78
CA GLN A 76 -13.54 7.39 -4.97
C GLN A 76 -12.19 8.13 -4.93
N TYR A 77 -12.13 9.33 -4.34
CA TYR A 77 -10.87 10.07 -4.20
C TYR A 77 -9.87 9.33 -3.31
N GLN A 78 -10.31 8.80 -2.17
CA GLN A 78 -9.47 7.99 -1.28
C GLN A 78 -9.03 6.68 -1.96
N GLN A 79 -9.91 6.04 -2.73
CA GLN A 79 -9.55 4.87 -3.52
C GLN A 79 -8.46 5.19 -4.56
N ILE A 80 -8.56 6.34 -5.24
CA ILE A 80 -7.54 6.79 -6.20
C ILE A 80 -6.20 7.04 -5.50
N GLU A 81 -6.19 7.70 -4.34
CA GLU A 81 -4.99 7.90 -3.53
C GLU A 81 -4.33 6.56 -3.16
N ALA A 82 -5.12 5.61 -2.68
CA ALA A 82 -4.63 4.28 -2.32
C ALA A 82 -4.06 3.53 -3.55
N LEU A 83 -4.77 3.53 -4.68
CA LEU A 83 -4.32 2.89 -5.92
C LEU A 83 -3.05 3.55 -6.46
N ALA A 84 -2.92 4.88 -6.36
CA ALA A 84 -1.69 5.58 -6.73
C ALA A 84 -0.51 5.16 -5.86
N SER A 85 -0.71 5.01 -4.55
CA SER A 85 0.31 4.53 -3.63
C SER A 85 0.70 3.06 -3.89
N ILE A 86 -0.27 2.17 -4.12
CA ILE A 86 -0.01 0.76 -4.47
C ILE A 86 0.77 0.68 -5.79
N ARG A 87 0.39 1.49 -6.79
CA ARG A 87 1.11 1.61 -8.07
C ARG A 87 2.54 2.09 -7.86
N SER A 88 2.76 3.07 -6.99
CA SER A 88 4.11 3.54 -6.64
C SER A 88 4.95 2.40 -6.07
N MET A 89 4.40 1.64 -5.12
CA MET A 89 5.08 0.47 -4.55
C MET A 89 5.40 -0.61 -5.59
N TYR A 90 4.52 -0.83 -6.59
CA TYR A 90 4.78 -1.76 -7.69
C TYR A 90 6.02 -1.40 -8.51
N TYR A 91 6.22 -0.10 -8.77
CA TYR A 91 7.40 0.37 -9.49
C TYR A 91 8.65 0.35 -8.61
N ILE A 92 8.55 0.78 -7.35
CA ILE A 92 9.66 0.72 -6.39
C ILE A 92 10.13 -0.73 -6.19
N ALA A 93 9.21 -1.69 -6.04
CA ALA A 93 9.55 -3.10 -5.93
C ALA A 93 10.32 -3.62 -7.16
N GLY A 94 9.95 -3.18 -8.35
CA GLY A 94 10.70 -3.48 -9.58
C GLY A 94 12.10 -2.87 -9.57
N SER A 95 12.21 -1.57 -9.28
CA SER A 95 13.50 -0.85 -9.26
C SER A 95 14.47 -1.40 -8.21
N LEU A 96 13.95 -1.92 -7.09
CA LEU A 96 14.76 -2.52 -6.03
C LEU A 96 15.03 -4.02 -6.23
N GLY A 97 14.54 -4.63 -7.32
CA GLY A 97 14.71 -6.08 -7.57
C GLY A 97 13.92 -6.98 -6.60
N ALA A 98 12.87 -6.47 -5.96
CA ALA A 98 11.98 -7.21 -5.07
C ALA A 98 10.88 -7.93 -5.89
N GLY A 99 11.29 -8.90 -6.71
CA GLY A 99 10.41 -9.57 -7.68
C GLY A 99 9.19 -10.25 -7.06
N GLU A 100 9.34 -10.89 -5.90
CA GLU A 100 8.23 -11.50 -5.15
C GLU A 100 7.14 -10.49 -4.81
N VAL A 101 7.51 -9.36 -4.18
CA VAL A 101 6.54 -8.30 -3.79
C VAL A 101 5.90 -7.68 -5.03
N LYS A 102 6.68 -7.48 -6.10
CA LYS A 102 6.15 -6.98 -7.37
C LYS A 102 5.08 -7.92 -7.93
N ALA A 103 5.33 -9.23 -7.92
CA ALA A 103 4.37 -10.24 -8.39
C ALA A 103 3.12 -10.28 -7.51
N LEU A 104 3.27 -10.21 -6.18
CA LEU A 104 2.14 -10.13 -5.25
C LEU A 104 1.28 -8.88 -5.47
N ILE A 105 1.88 -7.71 -5.73
CA ILE A 105 1.12 -6.50 -6.07
C ILE A 105 0.37 -6.68 -7.39
N GLN A 106 1.00 -7.26 -8.40
CA GLN A 106 0.35 -7.53 -9.69
C GLN A 106 -0.83 -8.51 -9.52
N GLU A 107 -0.67 -9.51 -8.66
CA GLU A 107 -1.72 -10.48 -8.34
C GLU A 107 -2.91 -9.80 -7.63
N TRP A 108 -2.62 -9.02 -6.59
CA TRP A 108 -3.63 -8.23 -5.88
C TRP A 108 -4.39 -7.30 -6.84
N TRP A 109 -3.67 -6.61 -7.72
CA TRP A 109 -4.24 -5.70 -8.72
C TRP A 109 -5.18 -6.45 -9.68
N ARG A 110 -4.77 -7.63 -10.18
CA ARG A 110 -5.62 -8.41 -11.07
C ARG A 110 -6.87 -8.92 -10.36
N ASN A 111 -6.72 -9.39 -9.12
CA ASN A 111 -7.81 -9.96 -8.34
C ASN A 111 -8.80 -8.91 -7.82
N THR A 112 -8.41 -7.63 -7.82
CA THR A 112 -9.28 -6.50 -7.45
C THR A 112 -9.76 -5.69 -8.65
N TYR A 113 -9.50 -6.15 -9.89
CA TYR A 113 -9.86 -5.45 -11.11
C TYR A 113 -11.34 -5.07 -11.18
N GLU A 114 -12.24 -5.96 -10.76
CA GLU A 114 -13.69 -5.70 -10.77
C GLU A 114 -14.08 -4.49 -9.91
N LEU A 115 -13.26 -4.15 -8.90
CA LEU A 115 -13.50 -3.02 -8.00
C LEU A 115 -12.94 -1.70 -8.55
N HIS A 116 -11.70 -1.69 -9.04
CA HIS A 116 -11.05 -0.45 -9.48
C HIS A 116 -11.12 -0.19 -10.99
N GLN A 117 -11.38 -1.20 -11.82
CA GLN A 117 -11.54 -1.10 -13.28
C GLN A 117 -10.31 -0.53 -14.01
N ILE A 118 -9.10 -0.86 -13.55
CA ILE A 118 -7.82 -0.40 -14.16
C ILE A 118 -7.01 -1.62 -14.63
N PRO A 119 -6.74 -1.80 -15.93
CA PRO A 119 -6.21 -3.07 -16.46
C PRO A 119 -4.88 -3.54 -15.88
N ALA A 120 -3.88 -2.64 -15.79
CA ALA A 120 -2.60 -2.95 -15.15
C ALA A 120 -2.02 -1.70 -14.47
N PRO A 121 -1.06 -1.83 -13.55
CA PRO A 121 -0.47 -0.68 -12.86
C PRO A 121 0.10 0.39 -13.80
N SER A 122 0.51 0.02 -15.03
CA SER A 122 1.06 0.94 -16.04
C SER A 122 0.03 1.69 -16.87
N TYR A 123 -1.27 1.39 -16.72
CA TYR A 123 -2.33 2.06 -17.47
C TYR A 123 -2.83 3.29 -16.71
N SER A 124 -3.14 4.35 -17.46
CA SER A 124 -3.80 5.53 -16.92
C SER A 124 -5.23 5.21 -16.53
N ALA A 125 -5.66 5.72 -15.38
CA ALA A 125 -7.07 5.78 -14.99
C ALA A 125 -7.72 7.12 -15.36
N ALA A 126 -6.96 8.05 -15.95
CA ALA A 126 -7.50 9.33 -16.37
C ALA A 126 -8.48 9.12 -17.54
N PRO A 127 -9.65 9.78 -17.52
CA PRO A 127 -10.58 9.72 -18.64
C PRO A 127 -9.91 10.24 -19.91
N VAL A 128 -10.13 9.56 -21.03
CA VAL A 128 -9.69 10.04 -22.35
C VAL A 128 -10.57 11.22 -22.74
N THR A 129 -10.13 12.43 -22.42
CA THR A 129 -10.73 13.65 -22.97
C THR A 129 -10.18 13.86 -24.37
N VAL A 130 -10.90 13.42 -25.39
CA VAL A 130 -10.61 13.80 -26.78
C VAL A 130 -11.01 15.27 -26.93
N SER A 131 -10.05 16.19 -26.88
CA SER A 131 -10.31 17.57 -27.29
C SER A 131 -10.24 17.63 -28.81
N PHE A 132 -11.39 17.79 -29.47
CA PHE A 132 -11.40 18.29 -30.84
C PHE A 132 -11.06 19.78 -30.77
N HIS A 133 -9.89 20.15 -31.27
CA HIS A 133 -9.53 21.53 -31.57
C HIS A 133 -10.12 21.94 -32.91
#